data_AF-A0A7S1Q728-F1
#
_entry.id   AF-A0A7S1Q728-F1
#
_cell.length_a   1.000
_cell.length_b   1.000
_cell.length_c   1.000
_cell.angle_alpha   90.00
_cell.angle_beta   90.00
_cell.angle_gamma   90.00
#
_symmetry.space_group_name_H-M   'P 1'
#
loop_
_entity.id
_entity.type
_entity.pdbx_description
1 polymer ?
#
loop_
_entity_poly.entity_id
_entity_poly.type
_entity_poly.pdbx_seq_one_letter_code
_entity_poly.pdbx_strand_id
1 'polypeptide(L)'
;NSFCTLLASRPGTMDAPTCLALASNALLEGNHGAACEFYEVALKLAPNNVDVLEAYGEVLLHHARDPDRALQLLRHAAEVCPDEGHVKFGNLAQLTHGKESLGYYAKALTILRKDLARSKVREDKEAIRRSIAETKAAVAELYLT
;
A
#
# COMPACT_ATOMS: atom_id res chain seq x y z
N ASN A 1 -7.15 -10.51 25.01
CA ASN A 1 -8.40 -9.75 25.30
C ASN A 1 -8.21 -8.49 26.14
N SER A 2 -7.04 -7.84 26.12
CA SER A 2 -6.78 -6.66 27.00
C SER A 2 -6.26 -5.42 26.26
N PHE A 3 -6.06 -5.48 24.93
CA PHE A 3 -5.60 -4.32 24.16
C PHE A 3 -6.75 -3.37 23.78
N CYS A 4 -7.93 -3.91 23.43
CA CYS A 4 -9.12 -3.11 23.16
C CYS A 4 -9.62 -2.30 24.38
N THR A 5 -9.36 -2.73 25.62
CA THR A 5 -9.83 -2.03 26.82
C THR A 5 -8.89 -0.90 27.26
N LEU A 6 -7.60 -0.96 26.90
CA LEU A 6 -6.65 0.13 27.20
C LEU A 6 -6.91 1.37 26.32
N LEU A 7 -7.36 1.17 25.08
CA LEU A 7 -7.68 2.24 24.14
C LEU A 7 -8.99 2.97 24.45
N ALA A 8 -9.89 2.37 25.22
CA ALA A 8 -11.17 2.97 25.62
C ALA A 8 -11.05 4.01 26.74
N SER A 9 -9.88 4.14 27.38
CA SER A 9 -9.70 5.00 28.57
C SER A 9 -9.07 6.37 28.30
N ARG A 10 -8.69 6.68 27.05
CA ARG A 10 -8.28 8.02 26.63
C ARG A 10 -9.30 8.59 25.65
N PRO A 11 -10.27 9.41 26.11
CA PRO A 11 -11.18 10.14 25.23
C PRO A 11 -10.45 11.35 24.62
N GLY A 12 -9.43 11.08 23.81
CA GLY A 12 -8.99 11.95 22.73
C GLY A 12 -9.36 11.20 21.46
N THR A 13 -10.31 11.72 20.69
CA THR A 13 -10.96 11.08 19.53
C THR A 13 -10.00 10.21 18.72
N MET A 14 -10.14 8.89 18.84
CA MET A 14 -9.41 7.94 17.99
C MET A 14 -9.92 8.13 16.56
N ASP A 15 -9.13 8.81 15.75
CA ASP A 15 -9.38 9.08 14.34
C ASP A 15 -8.50 8.20 13.45
N ALA A 16 -8.85 8.09 12.16
CA ALA A 16 -8.13 7.23 11.23
C ALA A 16 -6.61 7.53 11.14
N PRO A 17 -6.15 8.80 11.15
CA PRO A 17 -4.72 9.12 11.19
C PRO A 17 -4.01 8.62 12.46
N THR A 18 -4.63 8.74 13.63
CA THR A 18 -4.05 8.22 14.87
C THR A 18 -3.93 6.70 14.83
N CYS A 19 -4.97 6.00 14.33
CA CYS A 19 -4.91 4.56 14.15
C CYS A 19 -3.82 4.13 13.15
N LEU A 20 -3.66 4.85 12.04
CA LEU A 20 -2.58 4.61 11.08
C LEU A 20 -1.20 4.74 11.77
N ALA A 21 -0.98 5.81 12.53
CA ALA A 21 0.29 6.03 13.23
C ALA A 21 0.59 4.94 14.26
N LEU A 22 -0.43 4.48 15.01
CA LEU A 22 -0.30 3.36 15.93
C LEU A 22 0.01 2.05 15.21
N ALA A 23 -0.62 1.81 14.05
CA ALA A 23 -0.32 0.66 13.21
C ALA A 23 1.13 0.67 12.74
N SER A 24 1.61 1.82 12.24
CA SER A 24 3.02 1.99 11.84
C SER A 24 3.98 1.77 13.01
N ASN A 25 3.68 2.26 14.20
CA ASN A 25 4.53 2.01 15.37
C ASN A 25 4.56 0.52 15.75
N ALA A 26 3.40 -0.16 15.71
CA ALA A 26 3.34 -1.60 15.97
C ALA A 26 4.13 -2.41 14.93
N LEU A 27 4.18 -1.99 13.66
CA LEU A 27 5.05 -2.60 12.64
C LEU A 27 6.54 -2.42 12.96
N LEU A 28 6.95 -1.23 13.41
CA LEU A 28 8.34 -0.97 13.81
C LEU A 28 8.75 -1.83 15.01
N GLU A 29 7.82 -2.13 15.91
CA GLU A 29 8.00 -3.06 17.03
C GLU A 29 7.96 -4.54 16.60
N GLY A 30 7.71 -4.84 15.33
CA GLY A 30 7.56 -6.21 14.80
C GLY A 30 6.25 -6.89 15.16
N ASN A 31 5.31 -6.16 15.78
CA ASN A 31 4.00 -6.67 16.17
C ASN A 31 2.98 -6.51 15.04
N HIS A 32 3.11 -7.37 14.02
CA HIS A 32 2.23 -7.34 12.86
C HIS A 32 0.75 -7.58 13.22
N GLY A 33 0.47 -8.36 14.27
CA GLY A 33 -0.90 -8.63 14.73
C GLY A 33 -1.57 -7.37 15.25
N ALA A 34 -0.91 -6.64 16.14
CA ALA A 34 -1.42 -5.36 16.64
C ALA A 34 -1.53 -4.32 15.52
N ALA A 35 -0.57 -4.28 14.58
CA ALA A 35 -0.66 -3.42 13.42
C ALA A 35 -1.93 -3.68 12.60
N CYS A 36 -2.25 -4.94 12.33
CA CYS A 36 -3.49 -5.32 11.64
C CYS A 36 -4.74 -4.84 12.38
N GLU A 37 -4.80 -4.99 13.70
CA GLU A 37 -5.95 -4.50 14.49
C GLU A 37 -6.12 -2.97 14.34
N PHE A 38 -5.02 -2.22 14.39
CA PHE A 38 -5.07 -0.76 14.21
C PHE A 38 -5.48 -0.36 12.79
N TYR A 39 -5.00 -1.06 11.76
CA TYR A 39 -5.43 -0.83 10.38
C TYR A 39 -6.93 -1.10 10.18
N GLU A 40 -7.46 -2.16 10.79
CA GLU A 40 -8.89 -2.45 10.73
C GLU A 40 -9.74 -1.36 11.37
N VAL A 41 -9.30 -0.80 12.50
CA VAL A 41 -9.97 0.34 13.14
C VAL A 41 -9.87 1.58 12.24
N ALA A 42 -8.69 1.86 11.67
CA ALA A 42 -8.49 2.98 10.76
C ALA A 42 -9.42 2.91 9.54
N LEU A 43 -9.58 1.72 8.93
CA LEU A 43 -10.49 1.52 7.81
C LEU A 43 -11.96 1.63 8.19
N LYS A 44 -12.36 1.21 9.39
CA LYS A 44 -13.74 1.42 9.87
C LYS A 44 -14.07 2.91 10.02
N LEU A 45 -13.10 3.71 10.44
CA LEU A 45 -13.23 5.16 10.60
C LEU A 45 -13.17 5.90 9.27
N ALA A 46 -12.31 5.46 8.34
CA ALA A 46 -12.15 6.06 7.02
C ALA A 46 -11.96 4.98 5.94
N PRO A 47 -13.07 4.41 5.41
CA PRO A 47 -13.03 3.28 4.47
C PRO A 47 -12.32 3.58 3.15
N ASN A 48 -12.30 4.84 2.74
CA ASN A 48 -11.70 5.29 1.48
C ASN A 48 -10.35 6.00 1.70
N ASN A 49 -9.72 5.83 2.86
CA ASN A 49 -8.39 6.39 3.08
C ASN A 49 -7.34 5.54 2.35
N VAL A 50 -6.81 6.09 1.25
CA VAL A 50 -5.85 5.41 0.38
C VAL A 50 -4.58 5.02 1.14
N ASP A 51 -4.08 5.87 2.03
CA ASP A 51 -2.86 5.58 2.80
C ASP A 51 -3.06 4.36 3.70
N VAL A 52 -4.24 4.23 4.31
CA VAL A 52 -4.60 3.08 5.15
C VAL A 52 -4.76 1.82 4.30
N LEU A 53 -5.46 1.91 3.17
CA LEU A 53 -5.68 0.78 2.26
C LEU A 53 -4.36 0.24 1.69
N GLU A 54 -3.47 1.14 1.26
CA GLU A 54 -2.16 0.77 0.72
C GLU A 54 -1.26 0.16 1.79
N ALA A 55 -1.09 0.84 2.93
CA ALA A 55 -0.22 0.36 4.00
C ALA A 55 -0.72 -0.98 4.58
N TYR A 56 -2.03 -1.14 4.76
CA TYR A 56 -2.57 -2.40 5.25
C TYR A 56 -2.44 -3.54 4.23
N GLY A 57 -2.69 -3.25 2.95
CA GLY A 57 -2.49 -4.22 1.87
C GLY A 57 -1.03 -4.72 1.80
N GLU A 58 -0.06 -3.82 1.94
CA GLU A 58 1.36 -4.17 1.98
C GLU A 58 1.70 -5.07 3.18
N VAL A 59 1.19 -4.74 4.36
CA VAL A 59 1.39 -5.56 5.57
C VAL A 59 0.80 -6.95 5.41
N LEU A 60 -0.40 -7.06 4.84
CA LEU A 60 -1.03 -8.35 4.61
C LEU A 60 -0.24 -9.20 3.61
N LEU A 61 0.32 -8.57 2.58
CA LEU A 61 1.13 -9.23 1.56
C LEU A 61 2.45 -9.78 2.14
N HIS A 62 3.21 -8.94 2.85
CA HIS A 62 4.57 -9.27 3.26
C HIS A 62 4.68 -9.90 4.66
N HIS A 63 3.75 -9.57 5.56
CA HIS A 63 3.86 -9.93 6.97
C HIS A 63 2.76 -10.89 7.44
N ALA A 64 1.51 -10.68 7.02
CA ALA A 64 0.39 -11.52 7.45
C ALA A 64 0.11 -12.72 6.55
N ARG A 65 0.74 -12.79 5.36
CA ARG A 65 0.55 -13.83 4.34
C ARG A 65 -0.92 -14.03 3.94
N ASP A 66 -1.65 -12.93 3.81
CA ASP A 66 -3.04 -12.91 3.33
C ASP A 66 -3.13 -12.15 1.99
N PRO A 67 -2.69 -12.77 0.89
CA PRO A 67 -2.64 -12.12 -0.42
C PRO A 67 -4.04 -11.82 -0.97
N ASP A 68 -5.07 -12.59 -0.60
CA ASP A 68 -6.44 -12.39 -1.07
C ASP A 68 -7.02 -11.10 -0.48
N ARG A 69 -6.85 -10.87 0.82
CA ARG A 69 -7.29 -9.64 1.46
C ARG A 69 -6.43 -8.44 1.02
N ALA A 70 -5.13 -8.63 0.84
CA ALA A 70 -4.25 -7.60 0.27
C ALA A 70 -4.74 -7.17 -1.13
N LEU A 71 -5.09 -8.13 -1.99
CA LEU A 71 -5.62 -7.88 -3.33
C LEU A 71 -6.89 -7.03 -3.28
N GLN A 72 -7.82 -7.34 -2.37
CA GLN A 72 -9.07 -6.57 -2.22
C GLN A 72 -8.79 -5.12 -1.80
N LEU A 73 -7.94 -4.90 -0.80
CA LEU A 73 -7.62 -3.56 -0.29
C LEU A 73 -6.88 -2.72 -1.33
N LEU A 74 -5.93 -3.32 -2.03
CA LEU A 74 -5.16 -2.62 -3.07
C LEU A 74 -6.02 -2.29 -4.30
N ARG A 75 -6.98 -3.15 -4.67
CA ARG A 75 -7.96 -2.83 -5.71
C ARG A 75 -8.84 -1.67 -5.29
N HIS A 76 -9.32 -1.67 -4.04
CA HIS A 76 -10.09 -0.56 -3.50
C HIS A 76 -9.27 0.74 -3.49
N ALA A 77 -7.99 0.69 -3.09
CA ALA A 77 -7.10 1.85 -3.17
C ALA A 77 -6.94 2.37 -4.62
N ALA A 78 -6.86 1.47 -5.59
CA ALA A 78 -6.78 1.82 -7.02
C ALA A 78 -8.09 2.41 -7.56
N GLU A 79 -9.24 2.01 -7.03
CA GLU A 79 -10.54 2.60 -7.38
C GLU A 79 -10.71 4.00 -6.79
N VAL A 80 -10.28 4.21 -5.55
CA VAL A 80 -10.37 5.52 -4.88
C VAL A 80 -9.39 6.52 -5.49
N CYS A 81 -8.15 6.11 -5.76
CA CYS A 81 -7.13 6.96 -6.35
C CYS A 81 -6.43 6.26 -7.53
N PRO A 82 -7.03 6.32 -8.74
CA PRO A 82 -6.53 5.59 -9.90
C PRO A 82 -5.29 6.18 -10.54
N ASP A 83 -4.96 7.45 -10.30
CA ASP A 83 -3.96 8.20 -11.08
C ASP A 83 -2.75 8.70 -10.28
N GLU A 84 -2.63 8.27 -9.02
CA GLU A 84 -1.51 8.58 -8.13
C GLU A 84 -1.06 7.32 -7.39
N GLY A 85 0.11 7.33 -6.75
CA GLY A 85 0.63 6.21 -5.95
C GLY A 85 0.91 4.96 -6.79
N HIS A 86 2.13 4.85 -7.34
CA HIS A 86 2.51 3.72 -8.21
C HIS A 86 2.67 2.38 -7.45
N VAL A 87 2.94 2.43 -6.13
CA VAL A 87 3.26 1.25 -5.31
C VAL A 87 2.11 0.24 -5.30
N LYS A 88 0.86 0.68 -5.08
CA LYS A 88 -0.30 -0.22 -5.12
C LYS A 88 -0.44 -0.97 -6.44
N PHE A 89 -0.12 -0.34 -7.56
CA PHE A 89 -0.18 -0.98 -8.87
C PHE A 89 0.95 -2.00 -9.05
N GLY A 90 2.13 -1.73 -8.51
CA GLY A 90 3.20 -2.74 -8.43
C GLY A 90 2.78 -3.97 -7.61
N ASN A 91 2.18 -3.75 -6.44
CA ASN A 91 1.71 -4.85 -5.57
C ASN A 91 0.56 -5.64 -6.22
N LEU A 92 -0.40 -4.94 -6.85
CA LEU A 92 -1.47 -5.59 -7.64
C LEU A 92 -0.92 -6.42 -8.78
N ALA A 93 0.12 -5.93 -9.48
CA ALA A 93 0.75 -6.67 -10.56
C ALA A 93 1.40 -7.96 -10.06
N GLN A 94 2.05 -7.95 -8.89
CA GLN A 94 2.63 -9.15 -8.27
C GLN A 94 1.56 -10.16 -7.81
N LEU A 95 0.41 -9.66 -7.37
CA LEU A 95 -0.72 -10.47 -6.91
C LEU A 95 -1.60 -11.04 -8.03
N THR A 96 -1.38 -10.62 -9.29
CA THR A 96 -2.20 -11.01 -10.44
C THR A 96 -1.34 -11.64 -11.52
N HIS A 97 -1.97 -12.19 -12.56
CA HIS A 97 -1.27 -12.96 -13.59
C HIS A 97 -1.64 -12.53 -15.01
N GLY A 98 -0.77 -12.88 -15.96
CA GLY A 98 -0.99 -12.66 -17.40
C GLY A 98 -1.28 -11.21 -17.75
N LYS A 99 -2.36 -10.98 -18.52
CA LYS A 99 -2.72 -9.65 -19.03
C LYS A 99 -3.07 -8.65 -17.93
N GLU A 100 -3.63 -9.11 -16.82
CA GLU A 100 -4.02 -8.23 -15.72
C GLU A 100 -2.78 -7.65 -15.03
N SER A 101 -1.79 -8.49 -14.73
CA SER A 101 -0.50 -8.07 -14.16
C SER A 101 0.21 -7.04 -15.05
N LEU A 102 0.27 -7.31 -16.36
CA LEU A 102 0.84 -6.38 -17.34
C LEU A 102 0.08 -5.03 -17.37
N GLY A 103 -1.25 -5.06 -17.22
CA GLY A 103 -2.07 -3.86 -17.12
C GLY A 103 -1.70 -3.00 -15.91
N TYR A 104 -1.51 -3.61 -14.75
CA TYR A 104 -1.10 -2.90 -13.54
C TYR A 104 0.33 -2.35 -13.63
N TYR A 105 1.29 -3.11 -14.15
CA TYR A 105 2.63 -2.57 -14.40
C TYR A 105 2.64 -1.41 -15.40
N ALA A 106 1.83 -1.49 -16.47
CA ALA A 106 1.68 -0.39 -17.41
C ALA A 106 1.12 0.88 -16.74
N LYS A 107 0.15 0.71 -15.83
CA LYS A 107 -0.40 1.81 -15.03
C LYS A 107 0.64 2.41 -14.09
N ALA A 108 1.38 1.57 -13.34
CA ALA A 108 2.48 2.00 -12.48
C ALA A 108 3.54 2.82 -13.25
N LEU A 109 3.96 2.33 -14.41
CA LEU A 109 4.91 3.03 -15.29
C LEU A 109 4.37 4.36 -15.82
N THR A 110 3.05 4.47 -16.05
CA THR A 110 2.42 5.72 -16.49
C THR A 110 2.48 6.76 -15.39
N ILE A 111 2.14 6.37 -14.15
CA ILE A 111 2.21 7.25 -12.97
C ILE A 111 3.65 7.68 -12.71
N LEU A 112 4.59 6.74 -12.67
CA LEU A 112 6.01 7.02 -12.47
C LEU A 112 6.57 8.01 -13.50
N ARG A 113 6.22 7.87 -14.78
CA ARG A 113 6.64 8.81 -15.83
C ARG A 113 6.05 10.20 -15.62
N LYS A 114 4.78 10.30 -15.20
CA LYS A 114 4.12 11.56 -14.85
C LYS A 114 4.82 12.22 -13.66
N ASP A 115 5.14 11.46 -12.62
CA ASP A 115 5.85 11.96 -11.43
C ASP A 115 7.26 12.43 -11.77
N LEU A 116 7.98 11.69 -12.62
CA LEU A 116 9.30 12.08 -13.10
C LEU A 116 9.28 13.42 -13.84
N ALA A 117 8.25 13.65 -14.66
CA ALA A 117 8.06 14.88 -15.41
C ALA A 117 7.68 16.07 -14.49
N ARG A 118 6.87 15.81 -13.45
CA ARG A 118 6.45 16.83 -12.47
C ARG A 118 7.54 17.20 -11.49
N SER A 119 8.42 16.26 -11.12
CA SER A 119 9.46 16.50 -10.14
C SER A 119 10.48 17.52 -10.63
N LYS A 120 10.94 18.39 -9.71
CA LYS A 120 12.04 19.34 -9.94
C LYS A 120 13.31 18.96 -9.16
N VAL A 121 13.16 18.11 -8.15
CA VAL A 121 14.24 17.69 -7.24
C VAL A 121 15.04 16.55 -7.88
N ARG A 122 16.37 16.63 -7.82
CA ARG A 122 17.24 15.62 -8.45
C ARG A 122 17.08 14.25 -7.78
N GLU A 123 17.10 14.21 -6.46
CA GLU A 123 16.99 12.99 -5.65
C GLU A 123 15.67 12.25 -5.91
N ASP A 124 14.54 12.97 -5.91
CA ASP A 124 13.23 12.40 -6.27
C ASP A 124 13.25 11.78 -7.67
N LYS A 125 13.84 12.48 -8.66
CA LYS A 125 13.94 11.94 -10.02
C LYS A 125 14.79 10.68 -10.07
N GLU A 126 15.83 10.57 -9.27
CA GLU A 126 16.66 9.36 -9.18
C GLU A 126 15.90 8.21 -8.53
N ALA A 127 15.17 8.46 -7.44
CA ALA A 127 14.28 7.48 -6.82
C ALA A 127 13.22 6.99 -7.83
N ILE A 128 12.53 7.90 -8.52
CA ILE A 128 11.52 7.55 -9.52
C ILE A 128 12.13 6.75 -10.69
N ARG A 129 13.34 7.11 -11.15
CA ARG A 129 14.03 6.34 -12.19
C ARG A 129 14.37 4.91 -11.75
N ARG A 130 14.75 4.72 -10.48
CA ARG A 130 14.97 3.38 -9.91
C ARG A 130 13.67 2.57 -9.93
N SER A 131 12.57 3.14 -9.44
CA SER A 131 11.26 2.47 -9.49
C SER A 131 10.81 2.13 -10.92
N ILE A 132 11.10 2.99 -11.91
CA ILE A 132 10.84 2.67 -13.33
C ILE A 132 11.68 1.48 -13.80
N ALA A 133 12.96 1.42 -13.42
CA ALA A 133 13.85 0.33 -13.80
C ALA A 133 13.39 -1.00 -13.18
N GLU A 134 13.07 -1.00 -11.89
CA GLU A 134 12.52 -2.14 -11.15
C GLU A 134 11.22 -2.64 -11.80
N THR A 135 10.29 -1.73 -12.09
CA THR A 135 9.02 -2.08 -12.74
C THR A 135 9.24 -2.70 -14.12
N LYS A 136 10.18 -2.19 -14.91
CA LYS A 136 10.51 -2.77 -16.22
C LYS A 136 11.18 -4.13 -16.10
N ALA A 137 12.03 -4.33 -15.10
CA ALA A 137 12.65 -5.63 -14.83
C ALA A 137 11.57 -6.67 -14.50
N ALA A 138 10.64 -6.33 -13.60
CA ALA A 138 9.52 -7.20 -13.25
C ALA A 138 8.63 -7.55 -14.46
N VAL A 139 8.38 -6.59 -15.36
CA VAL A 139 7.68 -6.86 -16.62
C VAL A 139 8.48 -7.81 -17.52
N ALA A 140 9.80 -7.63 -17.63
CA ALA A 140 10.64 -8.51 -18.43
C ALA A 140 10.65 -9.95 -17.90
N GLU A 141 10.69 -10.12 -16.57
CA GLU A 141 10.60 -11.43 -15.92
C GLU A 141 9.32 -12.17 -16.28
N LEU A 142 8.18 -11.48 -16.35
CA LEU A 142 6.90 -12.09 -16.78
C LEU A 142 6.93 -12.65 -18.21
N TYR A 143 7.81 -12.16 -19.08
CA TYR A 143 7.96 -12.68 -20.45
C TYR A 143 8.99 -13.83 -20.55
N LEU A 144 9.76 -14.06 -19.49
CA LEU A 144 10.78 -15.10 -19.42
C LEU A 144 10.29 -16.36 -18.70
N THR A 145 9.12 -16.30 -18.06
CA THR A 145 8.41 -17.43 -17.42
C THR A 145 7.37 -18.01 -18.34
#